data_AF-A0A7V9K9Y4-F1
#
_entry.id   AF-A0A7V9K9Y4-F1
#
_cell.length_a   1.000
_cell.length_b   1.000
_cell.length_c   1.000
_cell.angle_alpha   90.00
_cell.angle_beta   90.00
_cell.angle_gamma   90.00
#
_symmetry.space_group_name_H-M   'P 1'
#
loop_
_entity.id
_entity.type
_entity.pdbx_description
1 polymer ?
#
loop_
_entity_poly.entity_id
_entity_poly.type
_entity_poly.pdbx_seq_one_letter_code
_entity_poly.pdbx_strand_id
1 'polypeptide(L)'
;MALYMADRTKNCLHLEGLSAAAGGAYRCPLCGEDLDHDGISRWVGEAERARDEAYSMDEGDGFAKIAREEAQREVYRRRRIMYELENVPRVATTRPEMILVVHDSGAASYGCRIFYKEPRQAGSVEQVSVAAVLETILELRSDPDPVVRLIAEKVEEFHGLREKLLGDGEPAPQRRVFYANELRAVG
;
A
#
# COMPACT_ATOMS: atom_id res chain seq x y z
N MET A 1 -4.37 41.11 0.72
CA MET A 1 -5.34 40.02 0.46
C MET A 1 -5.01 39.39 -0.87
N ALA A 2 -4.27 38.27 -0.84
CA ALA A 2 -4.20 37.24 -1.88
C ALA A 2 -3.37 36.09 -1.27
N LEU A 3 -4.06 35.12 -0.68
CA LEU A 3 -3.49 33.85 -0.25
C LEU A 3 -3.16 33.06 -1.52
N TYR A 4 -1.89 33.05 -1.92
CA TYR A 4 -1.41 32.08 -2.91
C TYR A 4 -1.26 30.75 -2.18
N MET A 5 -2.37 30.01 -2.05
CA MET A 5 -2.33 28.60 -1.70
C MET A 5 -1.59 27.91 -2.83
N ALA A 6 -0.30 27.66 -2.63
CA ALA A 6 0.53 26.87 -3.53
C ALA A 6 -0.17 25.53 -3.73
N ASP A 7 -0.67 25.35 -4.94
CA ASP A 7 -1.25 24.16 -5.51
C ASP A 7 -0.36 22.96 -5.17
N ARG A 8 -0.87 22.04 -4.33
CA ARG A 8 -0.20 20.78 -4.00
C ARG A 8 -0.51 19.73 -5.07
N THR A 9 -0.43 20.09 -6.35
CA THR A 9 -0.27 19.10 -7.43
C THR A 9 1.17 18.63 -7.44
N LYS A 10 1.51 17.76 -6.50
CA LYS A 10 2.75 17.00 -6.57
C LYS A 10 2.45 15.68 -7.28
N ASN A 11 2.72 15.68 -8.58
CA ASN A 11 2.67 14.48 -9.39
C ASN A 11 4.08 13.85 -9.33
N CYS A 12 4.24 12.66 -8.72
CA CYS A 12 5.51 11.95 -8.79
C CYS A 12 5.86 11.68 -10.27
N LEU A 13 6.96 12.28 -10.74
CA LEU A 13 7.51 12.12 -12.11
C LEU A 13 8.57 11.00 -12.19
N HIS A 14 8.74 10.22 -11.12
CA HIS A 14 9.80 9.22 -11.06
C HIS A 14 9.49 8.00 -11.94
N LEU A 15 10.48 7.62 -12.75
CA LEU A 15 10.36 6.62 -13.82
C LEU A 15 10.26 5.17 -13.32
N GLU A 16 10.56 4.91 -12.04
CA GLU A 16 10.65 3.56 -11.45
C GLU A 16 9.28 2.95 -11.07
N GLY A 17 8.19 3.69 -11.29
CA GLY A 17 6.82 3.20 -11.07
C GLY A 17 6.29 3.46 -9.66
N LEU A 18 4.98 3.24 -9.48
CA LEU A 18 4.30 3.35 -8.19
C LEU A 18 4.13 1.95 -7.59
N SER A 19 4.36 1.82 -6.28
CA SER A 19 4.18 0.58 -5.53
C SER A 19 2.90 0.64 -4.71
N ALA A 20 2.22 -0.49 -4.50
CA ALA A 20 1.04 -0.52 -3.65
C ALA A 20 1.42 -0.20 -2.20
N ALA A 21 0.69 0.72 -1.57
CA ALA A 21 0.82 1.07 -0.16
C ALA A 21 -0.46 0.71 0.60
N ALA A 22 -0.35 0.62 1.93
CA ALA A 22 -1.50 0.37 2.80
C ALA A 22 -2.59 1.45 2.61
N GLY A 23 -3.86 1.05 2.71
CA GLY A 23 -5.00 1.97 2.58
C GLY A 23 -5.45 2.25 1.14
N GLY A 24 -4.99 1.48 0.14
CA GLY A 24 -5.38 1.69 -1.26
C GLY A 24 -4.70 2.90 -1.93
N ALA A 25 -3.70 3.47 -1.28
CA ALA A 25 -2.79 4.47 -1.84
C ALA A 25 -1.61 3.80 -2.55
N TYR A 26 -0.97 4.51 -3.45
CA TYR A 26 0.20 4.04 -4.19
C TYR A 26 1.39 4.94 -3.91
N ARG A 27 2.46 4.34 -3.39
CA ARG A 27 3.65 5.06 -2.98
C ARG A 27 4.72 4.99 -4.06
N CYS A 28 5.22 6.15 -4.44
CA CYS A 28 6.41 6.32 -5.25
C CYS A 28 7.64 5.89 -4.41
N PRO A 29 8.38 4.82 -4.76
CA PRO A 29 9.47 4.29 -3.94
C PRO A 29 10.67 5.24 -3.84
N LEU A 30 10.78 6.21 -4.77
CA LEU A 30 11.87 7.18 -4.81
C LEU A 30 11.63 8.43 -3.97
N CYS A 31 10.39 8.96 -3.91
CA CYS A 31 10.09 10.18 -3.15
C CYS A 31 9.08 9.99 -2.02
N GLY A 32 8.53 8.79 -1.84
CA GLY A 32 7.56 8.48 -0.80
C GLY A 32 6.18 9.13 -0.99
N GLU A 33 5.91 9.68 -2.18
CA GLU A 33 4.65 10.33 -2.50
C GLU A 33 3.53 9.30 -2.68
N ASP A 34 2.43 9.52 -1.97
CA ASP A 34 1.24 8.67 -2.00
C ASP A 34 0.21 9.26 -2.97
N LEU A 35 -0.18 8.47 -3.98
CA LEU A 35 -1.24 8.80 -4.94
C LEU A 35 -2.43 7.87 -4.75
N ASP A 36 -3.63 8.44 -4.65
CA ASP A 36 -4.88 7.69 -4.71
C ASP A 36 -5.26 7.36 -6.16
N HIS A 37 -6.33 6.59 -6.34
CA HIS A 37 -6.83 6.20 -7.66
C HIS A 37 -7.12 7.39 -8.57
N ASP A 38 -7.67 8.48 -8.01
CA ASP A 38 -7.99 9.70 -8.75
C ASP A 38 -6.73 10.50 -9.12
N GLY A 39 -5.70 10.46 -8.27
CA GLY A 39 -4.36 10.97 -8.55
C GLY A 39 -3.69 10.25 -9.71
N ILE A 40 -3.79 8.92 -9.75
CA ILE A 40 -3.26 8.11 -10.86
C ILE A 40 -4.04 8.40 -12.15
N SER A 41 -5.37 8.48 -12.08
CA SER A 41 -6.20 8.82 -13.24
C SER A 41 -5.81 10.16 -13.84
N ARG A 42 -5.59 11.18 -12.99
CA ARG A 42 -5.08 12.50 -13.42
C ARG A 42 -3.67 12.42 -14.01
N TRP A 43 -2.78 11.64 -13.41
CA TRP A 43 -1.42 11.44 -13.87
C TRP A 43 -1.34 10.74 -15.24
N VAL A 44 -2.21 9.77 -15.51
CA VAL A 44 -2.37 9.17 -16.84
C VAL A 44 -2.90 10.21 -17.82
N GLY A 45 -3.94 10.96 -17.44
CA GLY A 45 -4.55 12.01 -18.26
C GLY A 45 -3.57 13.15 -18.63
N GLU A 46 -2.57 13.45 -17.79
CA GLU A 46 -1.49 14.38 -18.14
C GLU A 46 -0.60 13.87 -19.27
N ALA A 47 -0.23 12.58 -19.26
CA ALA A 47 0.55 12.01 -20.35
C ALA A 47 -0.25 11.93 -21.65
N GLU A 48 -1.55 11.63 -21.57
CA GLU A 48 -2.44 11.62 -22.73
C GLU A 48 -2.56 13.00 -23.36
N ARG A 49 -2.73 14.05 -22.54
CA ARG A 49 -2.73 15.44 -23.01
C ARG A 49 -1.40 15.83 -23.65
N ALA A 50 -0.27 15.52 -23.01
CA ALA A 50 1.06 15.82 -23.56
C ALA A 50 1.30 15.09 -24.91
N ARG A 51 0.80 13.87 -25.05
CA ARG A 51 0.82 13.13 -26.33
C ARG A 51 -0.04 13.84 -27.37
N ASP A 52 -1.27 14.23 -27.03
CA ASP A 52 -2.19 14.87 -27.98
C ASP A 52 -1.64 16.24 -28.45
N GLU A 53 -0.99 16.99 -27.55
CA GLU A 53 -0.24 18.20 -27.88
C GLU A 53 0.93 17.92 -28.84
N ALA A 54 1.67 16.83 -28.62
CA ALA A 54 2.76 16.41 -29.51
C ALA A 54 2.28 15.95 -30.91
N TYR A 55 1.06 15.44 -31.02
CA TYR A 55 0.43 15.14 -32.31
C TYR A 55 -0.15 16.38 -32.99
N SER A 56 -0.60 17.39 -32.22
CA SER A 56 -1.12 18.66 -32.76
C SER A 56 -0.02 19.61 -33.27
N MET A 57 1.25 19.37 -32.95
CA MET A 57 2.37 20.07 -33.58
C MET A 57 2.54 19.55 -35.02
N ASP A 58 1.88 20.21 -35.97
CA ASP A 58 2.12 20.03 -37.39
C ASP A 58 3.43 20.71 -37.80
N GLU A 59 4.21 19.96 -38.58
CA GLU A 59 5.52 20.30 -39.16
C GLU A 59 6.72 20.35 -38.18
N GLY A 60 7.69 19.43 -38.37
CA GLY A 60 9.01 19.58 -37.75
C GLY A 60 9.85 18.31 -37.71
N ASP A 61 10.64 18.08 -38.76
CA ASP A 61 11.84 17.23 -38.81
C ASP A 61 11.84 15.86 -38.06
N GLY A 62 13.00 15.21 -37.99
CA GLY A 62 13.15 13.93 -37.30
C GLY A 62 12.86 14.00 -35.80
N PHE A 63 12.88 15.20 -35.20
CA PHE A 63 12.68 15.40 -33.77
C PHE A 63 11.20 15.37 -33.37
N ALA A 64 10.25 15.86 -34.18
CA ALA A 64 8.82 15.69 -33.85
C ALA A 64 8.41 14.22 -33.87
N LYS A 65 9.03 13.40 -34.72
CA LYS A 65 8.82 11.95 -34.72
C LYS A 65 9.31 11.32 -33.41
N ILE A 66 10.50 11.69 -32.95
CA ILE A 66 11.07 11.20 -31.67
C ILE A 66 10.17 11.63 -30.50
N ALA A 67 9.76 12.90 -30.46
CA ALA A 67 8.90 13.42 -29.39
C ALA A 67 7.55 12.68 -29.30
N ARG A 68 6.93 12.37 -30.44
CA ARG A 68 5.68 11.57 -30.49
C ARG A 68 5.88 10.13 -30.02
N GLU A 69 6.98 9.49 -30.43
CA GLU A 69 7.31 8.13 -29.98
C GLU A 69 7.57 8.07 -28.47
N GLU A 70 8.26 9.06 -27.91
CA GLU A 70 8.51 9.17 -26.48
C GLU A 70 7.22 9.45 -25.69
N ALA A 71 6.39 10.38 -26.14
CA ALA A 71 5.09 10.65 -25.53
C ALA A 71 4.16 9.42 -25.56
N GLN A 72 4.18 8.65 -26.65
CA GLN A 72 3.42 7.42 -26.75
C GLN A 72 3.93 6.33 -25.79
N ARG A 73 5.26 6.19 -25.63
CA ARG A 73 5.86 5.28 -24.64
C ARG A 73 5.49 5.67 -23.21
N GLU A 74 5.45 6.98 -22.93
CA GLU A 74 5.01 7.53 -21.64
C GLU A 74 3.57 7.12 -21.34
N VAL A 75 2.64 7.38 -22.27
CA VAL A 75 1.23 6.98 -22.13
C VAL A 75 1.10 5.49 -21.92
N TYR A 76 1.81 4.67 -22.69
CA TYR A 76 1.75 3.21 -22.55
C TYR A 76 2.23 2.75 -21.17
N ARG A 77 3.33 3.32 -20.66
CA ARG A 77 3.83 3.02 -19.31
C ARG A 77 2.80 3.39 -18.24
N ARG A 78 2.23 4.60 -18.30
CA ARG A 78 1.26 5.07 -17.28
C ARG A 78 -0.05 4.28 -17.33
N ARG A 79 -0.56 3.98 -18.53
CA ARG A 79 -1.74 3.12 -18.71
C ARG A 79 -1.50 1.69 -18.27
N ARG A 80 -0.30 1.15 -18.48
CA ARG A 80 0.04 -0.18 -17.95
C ARG A 80 -0.12 -0.23 -16.44
N ILE A 81 0.35 0.80 -15.74
CA ILE A 81 0.15 0.93 -14.29
C ILE A 81 -1.35 0.98 -13.98
N MET A 82 -2.12 1.83 -14.65
CA MET A 82 -3.59 1.90 -14.47
C MET A 82 -4.29 0.55 -14.71
N TYR A 83 -3.92 -0.17 -15.76
CA TYR A 83 -4.44 -1.50 -16.04
C TYR A 83 -4.02 -2.53 -15.00
N GLU A 84 -2.80 -2.45 -14.49
CA GLU A 84 -2.38 -3.24 -13.34
C GLU A 84 -3.26 -2.88 -12.12
N LEU A 85 -3.66 -1.62 -11.91
CA LEU A 85 -4.60 -1.26 -10.83
C LEU A 85 -6.02 -1.80 -11.03
N GLU A 86 -6.54 -1.68 -12.24
CA GLU A 86 -7.91 -2.10 -12.60
C GLU A 86 -8.03 -3.63 -12.65
N ASN A 87 -6.96 -4.32 -13.04
CA ASN A 87 -6.93 -5.77 -13.24
C ASN A 87 -6.17 -6.55 -12.18
N VAL A 88 -5.58 -5.90 -11.15
CA VAL A 88 -5.28 -6.60 -9.90
C VAL A 88 -6.63 -7.12 -9.40
N PRO A 89 -6.83 -8.45 -9.31
CA PRO A 89 -8.04 -8.97 -8.72
C PRO A 89 -8.08 -8.46 -7.28
N ARG A 90 -8.96 -7.50 -6.98
CA ARG A 90 -9.23 -7.04 -5.61
C ARG A 90 -9.73 -8.17 -4.70
N VAL A 91 -9.84 -9.41 -5.21
CA VAL A 91 -10.39 -10.60 -4.54
C VAL A 91 -9.64 -11.88 -4.94
N ALA A 92 -8.31 -11.85 -4.91
CA ALA A 92 -7.55 -13.07 -4.63
C ALA A 92 -6.57 -12.76 -3.50
N THR A 93 -7.10 -12.36 -2.33
CA THR A 93 -6.33 -12.21 -1.10
C THR A 93 -5.53 -13.50 -0.90
N THR A 94 -4.24 -13.46 -1.21
CA THR A 94 -3.37 -14.58 -0.89
C THR A 94 -3.43 -14.69 0.62
N ARG A 95 -4.06 -15.75 1.13
CA ARG A 95 -4.27 -15.87 2.56
C ARG A 95 -2.90 -16.05 3.21
N PRO A 96 -2.56 -15.31 4.27
CA PRO A 96 -1.34 -15.58 5.00
C PRO A 96 -1.33 -17.02 5.51
N GLU A 97 -0.20 -17.70 5.37
CA GLU A 97 0.04 -18.99 6.00
C GLU A 97 0.46 -18.83 7.47
N MET A 98 1.12 -17.71 7.78
CA MET A 98 1.63 -17.44 9.10
C MET A 98 1.73 -15.93 9.34
N ILE A 99 1.43 -15.50 10.57
CA ILE A 99 1.67 -14.15 11.05
C ILE A 99 2.52 -14.25 12.33
N LEU A 100 3.69 -13.63 12.34
CA LEU A 100 4.51 -13.46 13.54
C LEU A 100 4.26 -12.06 14.11
N VAL A 101 3.77 -11.99 15.34
CA VAL A 101 3.57 -10.75 16.09
C VAL A 101 4.66 -10.66 17.16
N VAL A 102 5.38 -9.53 17.21
CA VAL A 102 6.44 -9.25 18.16
C VAL A 102 6.12 -7.93 18.87
N HIS A 103 6.01 -7.97 20.18
CA HIS A 103 5.88 -6.78 21.02
C HIS A 103 7.25 -6.15 21.23
N ASP A 104 7.36 -4.86 20.94
CA ASP A 104 8.50 -4.01 21.27
C ASP A 104 8.10 -3.08 22.42
N SER A 105 8.64 -3.34 23.61
CA SER A 105 8.40 -2.52 24.79
C SER A 105 9.07 -1.15 24.73
N GLY A 106 10.14 -0.99 23.95
CA GLY A 106 10.82 0.29 23.79
C GLY A 106 10.04 1.23 22.88
N ALA A 107 9.46 0.69 21.80
CA ALA A 107 8.65 1.44 20.86
C ALA A 107 7.14 1.44 21.19
N ALA A 108 6.71 0.72 22.23
CA ALA A 108 5.31 0.52 22.60
C ALA A 108 4.44 0.10 21.40
N SER A 109 4.89 -0.92 20.66
CA SER A 109 4.27 -1.34 19.40
C SER A 109 4.35 -2.85 19.18
N TYR A 110 3.57 -3.35 18.24
CA TYR A 110 3.60 -4.70 17.73
C TYR A 110 4.11 -4.71 16.28
N GLY A 111 5.28 -5.30 16.07
CA GLY A 111 5.77 -5.62 14.74
C GLY A 111 5.17 -6.94 14.25
N CYS A 112 4.46 -6.89 13.12
CA CYS A 112 3.80 -8.03 12.50
C CYS A 112 4.51 -8.39 11.21
N ARG A 113 4.99 -9.64 11.07
CA ARG A 113 5.55 -10.19 9.83
C ARG A 113 4.61 -11.23 9.25
N ILE A 114 4.33 -11.13 7.96
CA ILE A 114 3.33 -11.94 7.27
C ILE A 114 4.03 -12.83 6.25
N PHE A 115 3.67 -14.11 6.27
CA PHE A 115 4.23 -15.11 5.36
C PHE A 115 3.11 -15.69 4.50
N TYR A 116 3.35 -15.77 3.21
CA TYR A 116 2.41 -16.28 2.20
C TYR A 116 2.97 -17.52 1.53
N LYS A 117 2.07 -18.37 1.01
CA LYS A 117 2.43 -19.48 0.13
C LYS A 117 3.03 -18.95 -1.17
N GLU A 118 4.10 -19.57 -1.65
CA GLU A 118 4.66 -19.24 -2.98
C GLU A 118 3.84 -19.91 -4.11
N PRO A 119 3.70 -19.26 -5.28
CA PRO A 119 4.30 -17.98 -5.67
C PRO A 119 3.58 -16.76 -5.06
N ARG A 120 4.39 -15.81 -4.56
CA ARG A 120 3.88 -14.56 -3.96
C ARG A 120 3.28 -13.64 -5.03
N GLN A 121 2.10 -13.09 -4.75
CA GLN A 121 1.53 -12.03 -5.57
C GLN A 121 2.29 -10.70 -5.34
N ALA A 122 2.42 -9.89 -6.40
CA ALA A 122 3.00 -8.56 -6.28
C ALA A 122 2.09 -7.67 -5.43
N GLY A 123 2.65 -6.95 -4.46
CA GLY A 123 1.91 -6.05 -3.57
C GLY A 123 1.35 -6.70 -2.29
N SER A 124 1.72 -7.95 -1.97
CA SER A 124 1.35 -8.57 -0.70
C SER A 124 1.97 -7.84 0.50
N VAL A 125 1.19 -7.64 1.57
CA VAL A 125 1.64 -6.99 2.80
C VAL A 125 2.60 -7.90 3.56
N GLU A 126 3.89 -7.61 3.56
CA GLU A 126 4.91 -8.46 4.23
C GLU A 126 5.15 -8.07 5.70
N GLN A 127 4.93 -6.80 6.05
CA GLN A 127 5.15 -6.29 7.40
C GLN A 127 4.20 -5.14 7.74
N VAL A 128 3.71 -5.12 8.99
CA VAL A 128 2.90 -4.04 9.56
C VAL A 128 3.41 -3.71 10.96
N SER A 129 3.36 -2.44 11.37
CA SER A 129 3.57 -2.02 12.76
C SER A 129 2.27 -1.45 13.31
N VAL A 130 1.88 -1.90 14.50
CA VAL A 130 0.65 -1.47 15.17
C VAL A 130 1.00 -0.92 16.55
N ALA A 131 0.50 0.25 16.92
CA ALA A 131 0.73 0.77 18.27
C ALA A 131 0.15 -0.18 19.32
N ALA A 132 0.82 -0.35 20.46
CA ALA A 132 0.35 -1.20 21.56
C ALA A 132 -0.73 -0.49 22.40
N VAL A 133 -1.75 0.04 21.72
CA VAL A 133 -2.88 0.79 22.29
C VAL A 133 -4.15 0.20 21.71
N LEU A 134 -5.08 -0.24 22.58
CA LEU A 134 -6.30 -0.93 22.18
C LEU A 134 -7.14 -0.15 21.17
N GLU A 135 -7.28 1.15 21.33
CA GLU A 135 -8.04 2.01 20.41
C GLU A 135 -7.48 1.94 18.98
N THR A 136 -6.17 2.11 18.82
CA THR A 136 -5.49 2.01 17.52
C THR A 136 -5.62 0.61 16.91
N ILE A 137 -5.57 -0.44 17.74
CA ILE A 137 -5.78 -1.82 17.27
C ILE A 137 -7.20 -1.99 16.72
N LEU A 138 -8.21 -1.44 17.42
CA LEU A 138 -9.61 -1.54 17.02
C LEU A 138 -9.93 -0.73 15.76
N GLU A 139 -9.31 0.44 15.57
CA GLU A 139 -9.46 1.23 14.34
C GLU A 139 -9.06 0.42 13.08
N LEU A 140 -8.00 -0.37 13.17
CA LEU A 140 -7.52 -1.22 12.08
C LEU A 140 -8.49 -2.36 11.72
N ARG A 141 -9.48 -2.67 12.55
CA ARG A 141 -10.53 -3.65 12.21
C ARG A 141 -11.49 -3.16 11.14
N SER A 142 -11.54 -1.85 10.89
CA SER A 142 -12.35 -1.25 9.83
C SER A 142 -11.53 -0.96 8.56
N ASP A 143 -10.26 -1.38 8.50
CA ASP A 143 -9.40 -1.15 7.34
C ASP A 143 -9.98 -1.81 6.07
N PRO A 144 -9.89 -1.17 4.88
CA PRO A 144 -10.35 -1.77 3.63
C PRO A 144 -9.61 -3.08 3.28
N ASP A 145 -8.35 -3.23 3.69
CA ASP A 145 -7.53 -4.43 3.43
C ASP A 145 -7.89 -5.58 4.39
N PRO A 146 -8.37 -6.72 3.88
CA PRO A 146 -8.72 -7.88 4.70
C PRO A 146 -7.54 -8.49 5.47
N VAL A 147 -6.30 -8.37 4.98
CA VAL A 147 -5.10 -8.81 5.69
C VAL A 147 -4.82 -7.90 6.88
N VAL A 148 -4.99 -6.58 6.73
CA VAL A 148 -4.82 -5.63 7.84
C VAL A 148 -5.88 -5.89 8.92
N ARG A 149 -7.14 -6.13 8.54
CA ARG A 149 -8.19 -6.52 9.49
C ARG A 149 -7.85 -7.81 10.23
N LEU A 150 -7.31 -8.81 9.53
CA LEU A 150 -6.86 -10.07 10.14
C LEU A 150 -5.69 -9.85 11.11
N ILE A 151 -4.72 -9.01 10.76
CA ILE A 151 -3.61 -8.65 11.64
C ILE A 151 -4.15 -7.95 12.89
N ALA A 152 -5.06 -6.99 12.75
CA ALA A 152 -5.67 -6.28 13.87
C ALA A 152 -6.34 -7.26 14.86
N GLU A 153 -7.12 -8.23 14.36
CA GLU A 153 -7.73 -9.27 15.20
C GLU A 153 -6.67 -10.08 15.97
N LYS A 154 -5.57 -10.47 15.33
CA LYS A 154 -4.52 -11.28 15.98
C LYS A 154 -3.64 -10.47 16.94
N VAL A 155 -3.44 -9.19 16.64
CA VAL A 155 -2.78 -8.26 17.57
C VAL A 155 -3.67 -8.00 18.78
N GLU A 156 -4.99 -7.82 18.60
CA GLU A 156 -5.97 -7.69 19.69
C GLU A 156 -5.92 -8.92 20.62
N GLU A 157 -5.98 -10.12 20.04
CA GLU A 157 -5.91 -11.39 20.78
C GLU A 157 -4.60 -11.50 21.59
N PHE A 158 -3.46 -11.13 20.99
CA PHE A 158 -2.17 -11.17 21.66
C PHE A 158 -2.02 -10.06 22.72
N HIS A 159 -2.58 -8.88 22.46
CA HIS A 159 -2.58 -7.75 23.39
C HIS A 159 -3.35 -8.10 24.66
N GLY A 160 -4.59 -8.60 24.53
CA GLY A 160 -5.39 -9.02 25.68
C GLY A 160 -4.75 -10.14 26.50
N LEU A 161 -4.09 -11.12 25.85
CA LEU A 161 -3.32 -12.14 26.56
C LEU A 161 -2.19 -11.54 27.39
N ARG A 162 -1.44 -10.59 26.81
CA ARG A 162 -0.32 -9.93 27.50
C ARG A 162 -0.81 -9.09 28.67
N GLU A 163 -1.86 -8.29 28.49
CA GLU A 163 -2.43 -7.46 29.57
C GLU A 163 -2.90 -8.32 30.74
N LYS A 164 -3.56 -9.45 30.46
CA LYS A 164 -3.99 -10.40 31.48
C LYS A 164 -2.81 -10.93 32.29
N LEU A 165 -1.77 -11.43 31.62
CA LEU A 165 -0.58 -11.97 32.30
C LEU A 165 0.15 -10.91 33.12
N LEU A 166 0.31 -9.70 32.58
CA LEU A 166 0.90 -8.58 33.32
C LEU A 166 0.07 -8.20 34.54
N GLY A 167 -1.27 -8.19 34.42
CA GLY A 167 -2.19 -7.95 35.53
C GLY A 167 -2.08 -8.99 36.64
N ASP A 168 -1.84 -10.25 36.26
CA ASP A 168 -1.63 -11.37 37.19
C ASP A 168 -0.20 -11.39 37.78
N GLY A 169 0.66 -10.42 37.42
CA GLY A 169 2.06 -10.34 37.86
C GLY A 169 2.99 -11.35 37.18
N GLU A 170 2.51 -12.01 36.12
CA GLU A 170 3.26 -12.98 35.34
C GLU A 170 4.04 -12.31 34.20
N PRO A 171 5.20 -12.88 33.82
CA PRO A 171 5.96 -12.36 32.69
C PRO A 171 5.21 -12.59 31.36
N ALA A 172 4.81 -11.50 30.71
CA ALA A 172 4.08 -11.59 29.45
C ALA A 172 4.99 -11.91 28.23
N PRO A 173 4.55 -12.80 27.32
CA PRO A 173 5.34 -13.28 26.19
C PRO A 173 5.62 -12.17 25.17
N GLN A 174 6.88 -11.99 24.76
CA GLN A 174 7.28 -10.91 23.84
C GLN A 174 6.87 -11.15 22.37
N ARG A 175 6.56 -12.38 21.99
CA ARG A 175 6.16 -12.72 20.61
C ARG A 175 5.17 -13.87 20.58
N ARG A 176 4.36 -13.91 19.53
CA ARG A 176 3.46 -15.01 19.22
C ARG A 176 3.41 -15.24 17.71
N VAL A 177 3.39 -16.51 17.31
CA VAL A 177 3.17 -16.94 15.93
C VAL A 177 1.74 -17.45 15.82
N PHE A 178 1.04 -17.01 14.77
CA PHE A 178 -0.28 -17.48 14.39
C PHE A 178 -0.16 -18.26 13.08
N TYR A 179 -0.62 -19.50 13.07
CA TYR A 179 -0.58 -20.37 11.89
C TYR A 179 -1.91 -20.34 11.13
N ALA A 180 -1.91 -20.83 9.88
CA ALA A 180 -3.05 -20.82 8.97
C ALA A 180 -4.37 -21.37 9.55
N ASN A 181 -4.33 -22.27 10.52
CA ASN A 181 -5.50 -22.79 11.25
C ASN A 181 -6.09 -21.75 12.22
N GLU A 182 -5.26 -20.94 12.88
CA GLU A 182 -5.68 -19.84 13.78
C GLU A 182 -6.12 -18.59 13.00
N LEU A 183 -5.63 -18.44 11.77
CA LEU A 183 -6.03 -17.37 10.84
C LEU A 183 -7.39 -17.63 10.18
N ARG A 184 -8.06 -18.74 10.50
CA ARG A 184 -9.45 -19.02 10.14
C ARG A 184 -10.34 -18.45 11.23
N ALA A 185 -10.92 -17.28 10.96
CA ALA A 185 -12.06 -16.82 11.73
C ALA A 185 -13.13 -17.92 11.71
N VAL A 186 -13.65 -18.23 12.90
CA VAL A 186 -14.87 -19.00 13.09
C VAL A 186 -15.99 -18.14 12.52
N GLY A 187 -16.66 -18.67 11.48
CA GLY A 187 -18.00 -18.31 10.96
C GLY A 187 -18.48 -16.87 11.12
#